data_AF-A0A7C5FBS2-F1
#
_entry.id   AF-A0A7C5FBS2-F1
#
_cell.length_a   1.000
_cell.length_b   1.000
_cell.length_c   1.000
_cell.angle_alpha   90.00
_cell.angle_beta   90.00
_cell.angle_gamma   90.00
#
_symmetry.space_group_name_H-M   'P 1'
#
loop_
_entity.id
_entity.type
_entity.pdbx_description
1 polymer ?
#
loop_
_entity_poly.entity_id
_entity_poly.type
_entity_poly.pdbx_seq_one_letter_code
_entity_poly.pdbx_strand_id
1 'polypeptide(L)'
;MKKNILLLILSSLLLLATVGYGKTINLYSLFPNLTLGSDPGGMDTVYVTCGGLTVSQVTVQIWVKTDNTGVDALQGIYVPVEVTADQPGVTLDTTLASTYTGTAVQSWDDSVLYVSVVSNGGDPSAFPMQLILGGVDLDQSGVLGAGNHLLANLKFNVSQPTNICIEDTFSWYLGSLTLVTTEANGYTPAFKGDCCGPIVPTLTEWGLIIFGVLLLGGLIWYLRRRRVTRLA
;
A
#
# COMPACT_ATOMS: atom_id res chain seq x y z
N MET A 1 38.12 7.66 -51.07
CA MET A 1 37.67 6.33 -50.58
C MET A 1 37.90 6.12 -49.08
N LYS A 2 39.07 6.42 -48.51
CA LYS A 2 39.35 6.16 -47.07
C LYS A 2 38.41 6.87 -46.07
N LYS A 3 37.96 8.09 -46.36
CA LYS A 3 37.01 8.84 -45.50
C LYS A 3 35.60 8.22 -45.43
N ASN A 4 35.11 7.66 -46.54
CA ASN A 4 33.76 7.09 -46.60
C ASN A 4 33.69 5.73 -45.88
N ILE A 5 34.80 4.98 -45.89
CA ILE A 5 34.93 3.72 -45.14
C ILE A 5 34.97 4.00 -43.62
N LEU A 6 35.68 5.05 -43.19
CA LEU A 6 35.72 5.44 -41.78
C LEU A 6 34.33 5.85 -41.28
N LEU A 7 33.56 6.60 -42.08
CA LEU A 7 32.21 7.02 -41.72
C LEU A 7 31.23 5.83 -41.64
N LEU A 8 31.37 4.85 -42.52
CA LEU A 8 30.59 3.60 -42.50
C LEU A 8 30.91 2.73 -41.29
N ILE A 9 32.18 2.65 -40.89
CA ILE A 9 32.59 1.93 -39.68
C ILE A 9 32.08 2.64 -38.42
N LEU A 10 32.15 3.96 -38.36
CA LEU A 10 31.66 4.72 -37.20
C LEU A 10 30.14 4.64 -37.07
N SER A 11 29.40 4.75 -38.17
CA SER A 11 27.94 4.62 -38.17
C SER A 11 27.46 3.19 -37.87
N SER A 12 28.18 2.16 -38.33
CA SER A 12 27.89 0.78 -37.93
C SER A 12 28.20 0.51 -36.45
N LEU A 13 29.28 1.07 -35.88
CA LEU A 13 29.54 0.98 -34.44
C LEU A 13 28.49 1.70 -33.58
N LEU A 14 27.95 2.84 -34.03
CA LEU A 14 26.87 3.53 -33.31
C LEU A 14 25.51 2.81 -33.43
N LEU A 15 25.26 2.08 -34.52
CA LEU A 15 24.07 1.25 -34.70
C LEU A 15 24.15 -0.09 -33.96
N LEU A 16 25.35 -0.57 -33.63
CA LEU A 16 25.55 -1.77 -32.79
C LEU A 16 25.16 -1.53 -31.32
N ALA A 17 25.14 -0.27 -30.86
CA ALA A 17 24.74 0.09 -29.50
C ALA A 17 23.21 0.12 -29.28
N THR A 18 22.42 0.10 -30.36
CA THR A 18 20.95 0.28 -30.26
C THR A 18 20.14 -0.98 -30.56
N VAL A 19 20.79 -2.12 -30.82
CA VAL A 19 20.12 -3.41 -31.06
C VAL A 19 20.66 -4.49 -30.12
N GLY A 20 20.94 -4.11 -28.88
CA GLY A 20 21.02 -5.03 -27.76
C GLY A 20 19.71 -4.93 -27.01
N TYR A 21 18.89 -5.98 -27.08
CA TYR A 21 17.72 -6.16 -26.23
C TYR A 21 18.02 -5.65 -24.82
N GLY A 22 17.29 -4.62 -24.38
CA GLY A 22 17.21 -4.22 -22.99
C GLY A 22 16.55 -5.33 -22.17
N LYS A 23 17.19 -6.50 -22.10
CA LYS A 23 17.11 -7.33 -20.91
C LYS A 23 17.81 -6.49 -19.85
N THR A 24 16.99 -5.87 -19.02
CA THR A 24 17.34 -5.33 -17.71
C THR A 24 18.58 -6.03 -17.16
N ILE A 25 19.63 -5.26 -16.87
CA ILE A 25 20.74 -5.76 -16.06
C ILE A 25 20.11 -6.15 -14.73
N ASN A 26 19.80 -7.44 -14.59
CA ASN A 26 19.31 -7.98 -13.34
C ASN A 26 20.55 -8.17 -12.47
N LEU A 27 20.85 -7.21 -11.60
CA LEU A 27 22.02 -7.27 -10.73
C LEU A 27 22.01 -8.56 -9.88
N TYR A 28 20.84 -9.15 -9.60
CA TYR A 28 20.73 -10.45 -8.93
C TYR A 28 21.32 -11.62 -9.73
N SER A 29 21.35 -11.56 -11.07
CA SER A 29 21.99 -12.60 -11.89
C SER A 29 23.52 -12.53 -11.89
N LEU A 30 24.08 -11.37 -11.50
CA LEU A 30 25.53 -11.17 -11.35
C LEU A 30 26.03 -11.63 -9.98
N PHE A 31 25.14 -11.77 -9.00
CA PHE A 31 25.45 -12.24 -7.65
C PHE A 31 24.53 -13.41 -7.25
N PRO A 32 24.65 -14.58 -7.90
CA PRO A 32 23.78 -15.74 -7.64
C PRO A 32 23.90 -16.32 -6.22
N ASN A 33 24.90 -15.88 -5.45
CA ASN A 33 25.11 -16.23 -4.05
C ASN A 33 24.62 -15.15 -3.07
N LEU A 34 23.97 -14.09 -3.55
CA LEU A 34 23.35 -13.09 -2.69
C LEU A 34 22.06 -13.72 -2.12
N THR A 35 22.21 -14.48 -1.04
CA THR A 35 21.07 -14.89 -0.22
C THR A 35 20.53 -13.64 0.45
N LEU A 36 19.24 -13.36 0.30
CA LEU A 36 18.56 -12.35 1.10
C LEU A 36 18.92 -12.58 2.58
N GLY A 37 19.38 -11.53 3.25
CA GLY A 37 19.80 -11.63 4.65
C GLY A 37 18.64 -12.07 5.53
N SER A 38 18.95 -12.66 6.68
CA SER A 38 17.98 -12.75 7.77
C SER A 38 18.17 -11.51 8.63
N ASP A 39 17.06 -10.87 8.99
CA ASP A 39 17.03 -9.75 9.93
C ASP A 39 17.88 -10.08 11.19
N PRO A 40 18.87 -9.24 11.55
CA PRO A 40 19.79 -9.52 12.66
C PRO A 40 19.19 -9.28 14.05
N GLY A 41 18.08 -8.54 14.18
CA GLY A 41 17.52 -8.09 15.46
C GLY A 41 16.22 -8.78 15.90
N GLY A 42 15.41 -9.19 14.94
CA GLY A 42 14.07 -9.73 15.16
C GLY A 42 13.47 -10.22 13.86
N MET A 43 12.15 -10.25 13.74
CA MET A 43 11.52 -10.31 12.41
C MET A 43 10.73 -9.03 12.25
N ASP A 44 11.30 -8.10 11.51
CA ASP A 44 10.64 -6.91 11.02
C ASP A 44 9.29 -7.26 10.41
N THR A 45 8.32 -6.38 10.59
CA THR A 45 6.95 -6.64 10.15
C THR A 45 6.43 -5.44 9.39
N VAL A 46 6.06 -5.66 8.13
CA VAL A 46 5.20 -4.75 7.37
C VAL A 46 3.76 -5.13 7.66
N TYR A 47 2.94 -4.15 8.03
CA TYR A 47 1.55 -4.42 8.39
C TYR A 47 0.61 -3.33 7.91
N VAL A 48 -0.65 -3.72 7.80
CA VAL A 48 -1.75 -2.85 7.36
C VAL A 48 -2.55 -2.40 8.57
N THR A 49 -3.03 -1.16 8.56
CA THR A 49 -3.99 -0.67 9.56
C THR A 49 -4.95 0.34 8.93
N CYS A 50 -6.10 0.52 9.55
CA CYS A 50 -7.08 1.53 9.15
C CYS A 50 -6.60 2.92 9.63
N GLY A 51 -6.30 3.82 8.68
CA GLY A 51 -5.80 5.17 8.96
C GLY A 51 -6.90 6.23 9.08
N GLY A 52 -8.11 5.93 8.62
CA GLY A 52 -9.24 6.83 8.72
C GLY A 52 -10.39 6.45 7.80
N LEU A 53 -11.58 6.84 8.19
CA LEU A 53 -12.82 6.47 7.52
C LEU A 53 -13.76 7.68 7.49
N THR A 54 -14.19 8.08 6.30
CA THR A 54 -15.24 9.09 6.08
C THR A 54 -16.27 8.57 5.07
N VAL A 55 -17.44 9.23 4.99
CA VAL A 55 -18.56 8.80 4.14
C VAL A 55 -18.19 8.60 2.66
N SER A 56 -17.13 9.25 2.17
CA SER A 56 -16.69 9.18 0.78
C SER A 56 -15.24 8.73 0.61
N GLN A 57 -14.54 8.41 1.71
CA GLN A 57 -13.13 8.04 1.64
C GLN A 57 -12.73 7.05 2.73
N VAL A 58 -12.00 6.02 2.33
CA VAL A 58 -11.33 5.05 3.20
C VAL A 58 -9.83 5.27 3.06
N THR A 59 -9.12 5.48 4.18
CA THR A 59 -7.66 5.56 4.20
C THR A 59 -7.11 4.31 4.86
N VAL A 60 -6.40 3.50 4.08
CA VAL A 60 -5.63 2.35 4.58
C VAL A 60 -4.17 2.79 4.71
N GLN A 61 -3.49 2.38 5.77
CA GLN A 61 -2.10 2.71 6.00
C GLN A 61 -1.22 1.46 5.98
N ILE A 62 -0.05 1.59 5.36
CA ILE A 62 1.00 0.59 5.38
C ILE A 62 2.08 1.08 6.34
N TRP A 63 2.41 0.26 7.31
CA TRP A 63 3.40 0.54 8.34
C TRP A 63 4.52 -0.50 8.30
N VAL A 64 5.68 -0.13 8.82
CA VAL A 64 6.76 -1.05 9.15
C VAL A 64 7.16 -0.89 10.60
N LYS A 65 7.26 -2.01 11.30
CA LYS A 65 7.91 -2.09 12.60
C LYS A 65 9.27 -2.75 12.39
N THR A 66 10.33 -2.04 12.77
CA THR A 66 11.71 -2.52 12.64
C THR A 66 12.53 -2.24 13.88
N ASP A 67 13.50 -3.09 14.18
CA ASP A 67 14.53 -2.85 15.20
C ASP A 67 15.91 -2.54 14.62
N ASN A 68 16.01 -2.41 13.29
CA ASN A 68 17.23 -2.05 12.58
C ASN A 68 17.77 -0.67 13.00
N THR A 69 19.08 -0.57 13.21
CA THR A 69 19.72 0.70 13.61
C THR A 69 21.09 0.87 12.94
N GLY A 70 21.58 2.12 12.90
CA GLY A 70 22.92 2.41 12.38
C GLY A 70 23.07 1.98 10.92
N VAL A 71 24.00 1.06 10.68
CA VAL A 71 24.31 0.52 9.34
C VAL A 71 23.31 -0.52 8.83
N ASP A 72 22.35 -0.91 9.67
CA ASP A 72 21.22 -1.76 9.28
C ASP A 72 19.94 -0.95 9.03
N ALA A 73 19.96 0.38 9.25
CA ALA A 73 18.78 1.23 9.06
C ALA A 73 18.20 1.10 7.64
N LEU A 74 16.87 1.22 7.53
CA LEU A 74 16.18 1.02 6.26
C LEU A 74 16.44 2.19 5.33
N GLN A 75 16.98 1.90 4.15
CA GLN A 75 17.15 2.85 3.05
C GLN A 75 16.20 2.58 1.88
N GLY A 76 15.48 1.45 1.87
CA GLY A 76 14.58 1.13 0.77
C GLY A 76 13.45 0.19 1.16
N ILE A 77 12.33 0.33 0.46
CA ILE A 77 11.14 -0.48 0.60
C ILE A 77 10.61 -0.92 -0.76
N TYR A 78 10.12 -2.14 -0.83
CA TYR A 78 9.36 -2.66 -1.96
C TYR A 78 8.22 -3.53 -1.43
N VAL A 79 6.99 -3.01 -1.54
CA VAL A 79 5.79 -3.58 -0.91
C VAL A 79 4.73 -3.85 -1.98
N PRO A 80 4.75 -5.04 -2.61
CA PRO A 80 3.71 -5.51 -3.53
C PRO A 80 2.54 -6.11 -2.74
N VAL A 81 1.36 -5.50 -2.83
CA VAL A 81 0.17 -5.92 -2.09
C VAL A 81 -1.03 -6.17 -3.00
N GLU A 82 -1.86 -7.14 -2.61
CA GLU A 82 -3.16 -7.36 -3.24
C GLU A 82 -4.24 -6.64 -2.44
N VAL A 83 -4.99 -5.76 -3.11
CA VAL A 83 -6.08 -5.01 -2.51
C VAL A 83 -7.40 -5.50 -3.06
N THR A 84 -8.34 -5.78 -2.17
CA THR A 84 -9.71 -6.16 -2.50
C THR A 84 -10.72 -5.16 -1.94
N ALA A 85 -11.86 -5.05 -2.61
CA ALA A 85 -12.99 -4.25 -2.17
C ALA A 85 -14.26 -5.08 -2.27
N ASP A 86 -15.13 -5.01 -1.26
CA ASP A 86 -16.38 -5.79 -1.23
C ASP A 86 -17.55 -5.13 -1.99
N GLN A 87 -17.38 -3.89 -2.44
CA GLN A 87 -18.37 -3.12 -3.17
C GLN A 87 -17.77 -2.42 -4.40
N PRO A 88 -18.56 -2.17 -5.45
CA PRO A 88 -18.13 -1.36 -6.59
C PRO A 88 -18.06 0.13 -6.25
N GLY A 89 -17.51 0.93 -7.18
CA GLY A 89 -17.42 2.39 -7.04
C GLY A 89 -16.32 2.85 -6.09
N VAL A 90 -15.24 2.08 -6.03
CA VAL A 90 -14.02 2.39 -5.31
C VAL A 90 -12.95 2.82 -6.31
N THR A 91 -12.22 3.88 -6.01
CA THR A 91 -11.07 4.32 -6.81
C THR A 91 -9.93 4.72 -5.89
N LEU A 92 -8.74 4.15 -6.10
CA LEU A 92 -7.50 4.54 -5.41
C LEU A 92 -6.93 5.84 -6.00
N ASP A 93 -6.56 6.78 -5.14
CA ASP A 93 -5.71 7.92 -5.53
C ASP A 93 -4.24 7.47 -5.60
N THR A 94 -3.74 7.25 -6.81
CA THR A 94 -2.39 6.76 -7.08
C THR A 94 -1.34 7.88 -7.19
N THR A 95 -1.63 9.08 -6.69
CA THR A 95 -0.62 10.16 -6.72
C THR A 95 0.42 9.94 -5.63
N LEU A 96 1.69 10.25 -5.93
CA LEU A 96 2.78 10.17 -4.96
C LEU A 96 2.50 11.06 -3.74
N ALA A 97 1.95 12.26 -3.96
CA ALA A 97 1.59 13.17 -2.89
C ALA A 97 0.54 12.56 -1.95
N SER A 98 -0.52 11.95 -2.48
CA SER A 98 -1.56 11.32 -1.64
C SER A 98 -1.01 10.12 -0.86
N THR A 99 -0.12 9.36 -1.49
CA THR A 99 0.50 8.15 -0.93
C THR A 99 1.51 8.47 0.18
N TYR A 100 2.41 9.43 -0.05
CA TYR A 100 3.58 9.60 0.80
C TYR A 100 3.57 10.86 1.68
N THR A 101 2.61 11.79 1.53
CA THR A 101 2.53 12.95 2.44
C THR A 101 2.26 12.50 3.89
N GLY A 102 3.06 13.00 4.83
CA GLY A 102 2.98 12.68 6.26
C GLY A 102 3.56 11.32 6.64
N THR A 103 4.24 10.64 5.71
CA THR A 103 4.88 9.34 5.95
C THR A 103 6.36 9.51 6.33
N ALA A 104 6.95 8.48 6.93
CA ALA A 104 8.38 8.48 7.28
C ALA A 104 9.29 8.51 6.05
N VAL A 105 8.86 7.91 4.93
CA VAL A 105 9.64 7.92 3.68
C VAL A 105 9.53 9.24 2.92
N GLN A 106 8.66 10.17 3.34
CA GLN A 106 8.57 11.50 2.75
C GLN A 106 9.86 12.32 2.99
N SER A 107 10.54 12.08 4.10
CA SER A 107 11.76 12.80 4.49
C SER A 107 13.03 12.20 3.91
N TRP A 108 12.93 11.23 2.99
CA TRP A 108 14.09 10.73 2.27
C TRP A 108 14.52 11.77 1.23
N ASP A 109 15.68 12.38 1.48
CA ASP A 109 16.32 13.31 0.57
C ASP A 109 16.82 12.52 -0.67
N ASP A 110 16.73 13.14 -1.86
CA ASP A 110 17.00 12.52 -3.16
C ASP A 110 16.35 11.12 -3.37
N SER A 111 15.10 10.97 -2.91
CA SER A 111 14.39 9.70 -2.97
C SER A 111 13.74 9.40 -4.30
N VAL A 112 13.71 8.11 -4.65
CA VAL A 112 12.88 7.57 -5.72
C VAL A 112 11.68 6.87 -5.11
N LEU A 113 10.56 7.58 -5.04
CA LEU A 113 9.27 7.05 -4.58
C LEU A 113 8.42 6.55 -5.74
N TYR A 114 7.68 5.47 -5.50
CA TYR A 114 6.89 4.79 -6.53
C TYR A 114 5.57 4.27 -5.96
N VAL A 115 4.49 4.47 -6.70
CA VAL A 115 3.19 3.85 -6.44
C VAL A 115 2.57 3.50 -7.80
N SER A 116 2.13 2.27 -8.00
CA SER A 116 1.53 1.87 -9.26
C SER A 116 0.63 0.66 -9.12
N VAL A 117 -0.52 0.72 -9.78
CA VAL A 117 -1.37 -0.45 -10.03
C VAL A 117 -0.78 -1.21 -11.22
N VAL A 118 -0.52 -2.50 -11.06
CA VAL A 118 0.10 -3.35 -12.10
C VAL A 118 -0.85 -4.40 -12.67
N SER A 119 -1.98 -4.65 -12.01
CA SER A 119 -3.09 -5.43 -12.57
C SER A 119 -3.99 -4.56 -13.45
N ASN A 120 -4.93 -5.19 -14.17
CA ASN A 120 -6.05 -4.52 -14.82
C ASN A 120 -5.66 -3.36 -15.77
N GLY A 121 -4.49 -3.45 -16.40
CA GLY A 121 -3.98 -2.39 -17.28
C GLY A 121 -3.66 -1.06 -16.57
N GLY A 122 -3.48 -1.09 -15.25
CA GLY A 122 -3.20 0.10 -14.43
C GLY A 122 -4.44 0.86 -13.95
N ASP A 123 -5.65 0.31 -14.13
CA ASP A 123 -6.89 0.94 -13.66
C ASP A 123 -7.01 0.91 -12.12
N PRO A 124 -6.98 2.07 -11.43
CA PRO A 124 -7.08 2.14 -9.98
C PRO A 124 -8.51 1.97 -9.43
N SER A 125 -9.48 1.64 -10.28
CA SER A 125 -10.87 1.36 -9.89
C SER A 125 -11.28 -0.10 -10.09
N ALA A 126 -10.40 -0.93 -10.65
CA ALA A 126 -10.67 -2.33 -10.95
C ALA A 126 -10.10 -3.25 -9.85
N PHE A 127 -10.97 -4.00 -9.18
CA PHE A 127 -10.63 -4.91 -8.08
C PHE A 127 -10.89 -6.39 -8.45
N PRO A 128 -10.11 -7.37 -7.93
CA PRO A 128 -8.93 -7.20 -7.08
C PRO A 128 -7.80 -6.46 -7.82
N MET A 129 -7.05 -5.61 -7.10
CA MET A 129 -5.93 -4.87 -7.67
C MET A 129 -4.61 -5.33 -7.06
N GLN A 130 -3.58 -5.38 -7.91
CA GLN A 130 -2.20 -5.59 -7.50
C GLN A 130 -1.50 -4.23 -7.50
N LEU A 131 -1.12 -3.77 -6.32
CA LEU A 131 -0.50 -2.47 -6.09
C LEU A 131 0.95 -2.64 -5.67
N ILE A 132 1.85 -1.88 -6.28
CA ILE A 132 3.25 -1.82 -5.87
C ILE A 132 3.50 -0.47 -5.22
N LEU A 133 4.04 -0.51 -4.01
CA LEU A 133 4.61 0.63 -3.31
C LEU A 133 6.12 0.44 -3.26
N GLY A 134 6.87 1.50 -3.49
CA GLY A 134 8.31 1.45 -3.48
C GLY A 134 8.92 2.78 -3.11
N GLY A 135 10.12 2.72 -2.54
CA GLY A 135 10.90 3.87 -2.18
C GLY A 135 12.35 3.48 -2.00
N VAL A 136 13.26 4.37 -2.32
CA VAL A 136 14.66 4.28 -1.88
C VAL A 136 15.21 5.66 -1.59
N ASP A 137 15.94 5.79 -0.48
CA ASP A 137 16.82 6.90 -0.15
C ASP A 137 18.18 6.64 -0.80
N LEU A 138 18.58 7.50 -1.75
CA LEU A 138 19.83 7.34 -2.50
C LEU A 138 21.01 8.04 -1.82
N ASP A 139 20.78 8.94 -0.87
CA ASP A 139 21.83 9.71 -0.20
C ASP A 139 22.10 9.25 1.25
N GLN A 140 21.26 8.35 1.77
CA GLN A 140 21.33 7.72 3.09
C GLN A 140 21.20 8.71 4.27
N SER A 141 20.68 9.91 4.03
CA SER A 141 20.53 10.93 5.07
C SER A 141 19.22 10.82 5.86
N GLY A 142 18.20 10.16 5.28
CA GLY A 142 16.84 10.03 5.83
C GLY A 142 16.47 8.63 6.28
N VAL A 143 17.44 7.72 6.39
CA VAL A 143 17.22 6.28 6.66
C VAL A 143 16.39 6.03 7.91
N LEU A 144 15.53 5.00 7.86
CA LEU A 144 14.64 4.68 8.97
C LEU A 144 15.35 3.76 9.96
N GLY A 145 15.68 4.29 11.14
CA GLY A 145 16.17 3.48 12.26
C GLY A 145 15.04 2.72 12.96
N ALA A 146 15.33 2.18 14.14
CA ALA A 146 14.39 1.37 14.90
C ALA A 146 13.13 2.16 15.27
N GLY A 147 11.99 1.49 15.19
CA GLY A 147 10.71 2.08 15.56
C GLY A 147 9.54 1.53 14.75
N ASN A 148 8.49 2.33 14.72
CA ASN A 148 7.28 2.03 13.99
C ASN A 148 6.97 3.21 13.06
N HIS A 149 7.04 2.96 11.76
CA HIS A 149 7.08 3.99 10.74
C HIS A 149 5.92 3.82 9.76
N LEU A 150 5.21 4.91 9.51
CA LEU A 150 4.21 4.96 8.46
C LEU A 150 4.93 5.03 7.11
N LEU A 151 4.70 4.05 6.23
CA LEU A 151 5.31 3.99 4.91
C LEU A 151 4.44 4.61 3.82
N ALA A 152 3.12 4.36 3.86
CA ALA A 152 2.20 4.84 2.83
C ALA A 152 0.78 5.04 3.37
N ASN A 153 0.07 6.03 2.82
CA ASN A 153 -1.36 6.27 2.98
C ASN A 153 -2.08 5.94 1.66
N LEU A 154 -2.88 4.88 1.64
CA LEU A 154 -3.70 4.50 0.49
C LEU A 154 -5.10 5.09 0.65
N LYS A 155 -5.41 6.12 -0.14
CA LYS A 155 -6.70 6.81 -0.07
C LYS A 155 -7.63 6.34 -1.17
N PHE A 156 -8.69 5.67 -0.77
CA PHE A 156 -9.74 5.16 -1.64
C PHE A 156 -10.94 6.08 -1.56
N ASN A 157 -11.35 6.65 -2.70
CA ASN A 157 -12.65 7.29 -2.80
C ASN A 157 -13.71 6.21 -2.96
N VAL A 158 -14.78 6.30 -2.18
CA VAL A 158 -15.85 5.29 -2.14
C VAL A 158 -17.21 5.94 -2.38
N SER A 159 -18.08 5.28 -3.14
CA SER A 159 -19.44 5.75 -3.43
C SER A 159 -20.49 5.27 -2.41
N GLN A 160 -20.15 4.24 -1.62
CA GLN A 160 -21.00 3.62 -0.61
C GLN A 160 -20.14 3.02 0.50
N PRO A 161 -20.70 2.62 1.64
CA PRO A 161 -19.94 1.94 2.70
C PRO A 161 -19.28 0.65 2.19
N THR A 162 -17.96 0.62 2.22
CA THR A 162 -17.14 -0.44 1.61
C THR A 162 -16.04 -0.88 2.57
N ASN A 163 -15.75 -2.18 2.60
CA ASN A 163 -14.53 -2.74 3.16
C ASN A 163 -13.43 -2.73 2.12
N ILE A 164 -12.27 -2.16 2.46
CA ILE A 164 -11.05 -2.30 1.70
C ILE A 164 -10.11 -3.20 2.48
N CYS A 165 -9.68 -4.31 1.89
CA CYS A 165 -8.83 -5.30 2.52
C CYS A 165 -7.51 -5.43 1.79
N ILE A 166 -6.43 -5.57 2.57
CA ILE A 166 -5.11 -5.93 2.08
C ILE A 166 -4.63 -7.09 2.94
N GLU A 167 -4.92 -8.31 2.51
CA GLU A 167 -4.69 -9.52 3.31
C GLU A 167 -3.35 -10.18 3.01
N ASP A 168 -2.84 -10.02 1.78
CA ASP A 168 -1.64 -10.71 1.32
C ASP A 168 -0.77 -9.82 0.41
N THR A 169 0.45 -10.30 0.20
CA THR A 169 1.41 -9.78 -0.77
C THR A 169 1.44 -10.66 -2.00
N PHE A 170 1.96 -10.13 -3.11
CA PHE A 170 2.21 -10.93 -4.30
C PHE A 170 3.66 -10.77 -4.75
N SER A 171 4.12 -11.63 -5.67
CA SER A 171 5.42 -11.48 -6.30
C SER A 171 5.27 -10.95 -7.72
N TRP A 172 6.07 -9.94 -8.06
CA TRP A 172 6.11 -9.32 -9.39
C TRP A 172 7.48 -9.50 -10.03
N TYR A 173 7.70 -8.98 -11.23
CA TYR A 173 8.99 -9.17 -11.94
C TYR A 173 10.21 -8.59 -11.18
N LEU A 174 9.99 -7.64 -10.25
CA LEU A 174 11.02 -7.07 -9.40
C LEU A 174 11.27 -7.84 -8.09
N GLY A 175 10.40 -8.79 -7.73
CA GLY A 175 10.52 -9.59 -6.51
C GLY A 175 9.23 -9.64 -5.69
N SER A 176 9.37 -10.15 -4.46
CA SER A 176 8.37 -10.15 -3.39
C SER A 176 8.61 -9.00 -2.41
N LEU A 177 7.78 -8.88 -1.37
CA LEU A 177 7.99 -7.97 -0.26
C LEU A 177 9.46 -7.97 0.20
N THR A 178 10.10 -6.81 0.12
CA THR A 178 11.54 -6.65 0.40
C THR A 178 11.78 -5.31 1.07
N LEU A 179 12.61 -5.32 2.11
CA LEU A 179 13.21 -4.15 2.74
C LEU A 179 14.71 -4.14 2.43
N VAL A 180 15.30 -2.96 2.33
CA VAL A 180 16.72 -2.78 2.01
C VAL A 180 17.38 -1.93 3.10
N THR A 181 18.45 -2.44 3.69
CA THR A 181 19.28 -1.73 4.68
C THR A 181 20.37 -0.91 4.01
N THR A 182 21.00 0.03 4.74
CA THR A 182 22.13 0.84 4.24
C THR A 182 23.34 0.04 3.80
N GLU A 183 23.61 -1.13 4.40
CA GLU A 183 24.63 -2.08 3.95
C GLU A 183 24.22 -2.95 2.75
N ALA A 184 23.11 -2.61 2.08
CA ALA A 184 22.67 -3.14 0.79
C ALA A 184 22.20 -4.60 0.77
N ASN A 185 21.92 -5.20 1.92
CA ASN A 185 21.24 -6.49 1.98
C ASN A 185 19.73 -6.28 1.92
N GLY A 186 19.11 -6.71 0.82
CA GLY A 186 17.67 -6.92 0.78
C GLY A 186 17.27 -8.09 1.67
N TYR A 187 16.14 -7.99 2.36
CA TYR A 187 15.54 -9.09 3.10
C TYR A 187 14.01 -9.02 3.08
N THR A 188 13.36 -10.16 3.32
CA THR A 188 11.90 -10.24 3.34
C THR A 188 11.39 -10.19 4.79
N PRO A 189 10.67 -9.13 5.19
CA PRO A 189 10.04 -9.05 6.49
C PRO A 189 8.78 -9.95 6.58
N ALA A 190 8.24 -10.11 7.78
CA ALA A 190 6.87 -10.61 7.93
C ALA A 190 5.86 -9.64 7.33
N PHE A 191 4.73 -10.17 6.88
CA PHE A 191 3.57 -9.38 6.47
C PHE A 191 2.36 -9.68 7.35
N LYS A 192 1.63 -8.64 7.75
CA LYS A 192 0.35 -8.77 8.44
C LYS A 192 -0.70 -7.90 7.76
N GLY A 193 -1.60 -8.56 7.03
CA GLY A 193 -2.74 -7.92 6.39
C GLY A 193 -3.84 -7.51 7.37
N ASP A 194 -4.70 -6.61 6.92
CA ASP A 194 -5.87 -6.12 7.65
C ASP A 194 -6.93 -5.54 6.69
N CYS A 195 -8.13 -5.29 7.21
CA CYS A 195 -9.24 -4.66 6.52
C CYS A 195 -9.65 -3.34 7.18
N CYS A 196 -10.09 -2.37 6.38
CA CYS A 196 -10.58 -1.08 6.85
C CYS A 196 -11.97 -0.83 6.27
N GLY A 197 -12.97 -0.71 7.15
CA GLY A 197 -14.37 -0.49 6.79
C GLY A 197 -15.33 -1.54 7.36
N PRO A 198 -16.59 -1.56 6.87
CA PRO A 198 -17.21 -0.42 6.24
C PRO A 198 -17.53 0.60 7.33
N ILE A 199 -17.75 1.85 6.95
CA ILE A 199 -18.40 2.79 7.87
C ILE A 199 -19.83 2.34 8.00
N VAL A 200 -20.12 1.60 9.05
CA VAL A 200 -21.50 1.46 9.49
C VAL A 200 -21.86 2.83 10.04
N PRO A 201 -22.77 3.61 9.43
CA PRO A 201 -23.27 4.80 10.08
C PRO A 201 -23.89 4.33 11.39
N THR A 202 -23.19 4.53 12.50
CA THR A 202 -23.79 4.41 13.81
C THR A 202 -24.98 5.35 13.75
N LEU A 203 -26.19 4.82 14.01
CA LEU A 203 -27.36 5.68 14.21
C LEU A 203 -26.87 6.85 15.07
N THR A 204 -27.02 8.06 14.56
CA THR A 204 -26.61 9.25 15.31
C THR A 204 -27.23 9.13 16.69
N GLU A 205 -26.58 9.66 17.73
CA GLU A 205 -27.11 9.58 19.09
C GLU A 205 -28.60 10.00 19.14
N TRP A 206 -28.97 10.99 18.34
CA TRP A 206 -30.34 11.40 18.05
C TRP A 206 -31.21 10.35 17.34
N GLY A 207 -30.68 9.66 16.34
CA GLY A 207 -31.36 8.53 15.69
C GLY A 207 -31.67 7.39 16.66
N LEU A 208 -30.75 7.07 17.58
CA LEU A 208 -30.98 6.08 18.65
C LEU A 208 -32.01 6.55 19.67
N ILE A 209 -31.95 7.83 20.07
CA ILE A 209 -32.94 8.43 20.98
C ILE A 209 -34.33 8.41 20.37
N ILE A 210 -34.49 8.87 19.11
CA ILE A 210 -35.77 8.90 18.41
C ILE A 210 -36.31 7.48 18.24
N PHE A 211 -35.46 6.53 17.83
CA PHE A 211 -35.84 5.12 17.73
C PHE A 211 -36.32 4.58 19.09
N GLY A 212 -35.60 4.87 20.17
CA GLY A 212 -35.99 4.49 21.53
C GLY A 212 -37.34 5.07 21.97
N VAL A 213 -37.60 6.36 21.68
CA VAL A 213 -38.87 7.03 21.99
C VAL A 213 -40.03 6.42 21.20
N LEU A 214 -39.83 6.14 19.91
CA LEU A 214 -40.85 5.49 19.07
C LEU A 214 -41.16 4.07 19.55
N LEU A 215 -40.14 3.30 19.92
CA LEU A 215 -40.31 1.94 20.45
C LEU A 215 -41.08 1.94 21.78
N LEU A 216 -40.71 2.85 22.70
CA LEU A 216 -41.40 3.00 23.98
C LEU A 216 -42.85 3.46 23.79
N GLY A 217 -43.08 4.45 22.93
CA GLY A 217 -44.42 4.94 22.60
C GLY A 217 -45.30 3.84 21.98
N GLY A 218 -44.75 3.07 21.05
CA GLY A 218 -45.42 1.91 20.44
C GLY A 218 -45.76 0.82 21.46
N LEU A 219 -44.85 0.53 22.39
CA LEU A 219 -45.08 -0.43 23.47
C LEU A 219 -46.22 0.02 24.41
N ILE A 220 -46.20 1.28 24.84
CA ILE A 220 -47.25 1.85 25.71
C ILE A 220 -48.62 1.78 25.00
N TRP A 221 -48.67 2.18 23.73
CA TRP A 221 -49.89 2.13 22.93
C TRP A 221 -50.42 0.70 22.78
N TYR A 222 -49.54 -0.26 22.47
CA TYR A 222 -49.88 -1.68 22.35
C TYR A 222 -50.45 -2.25 23.66
N LEU A 223 -49.80 -1.97 24.79
CA LEU A 223 -50.25 -2.42 26.11
C LEU A 223 -51.60 -1.82 26.50
N ARG A 224 -51.83 -0.52 26.20
CA ARG A 224 -53.14 0.12 26.41
C ARG A 224 -54.24 -0.57 25.62
N ARG A 225 -54.00 -0.86 24.33
CA ARG A 225 -55.01 -1.48 23.46
C ARG A 225 -55.40 -2.88 23.95
N ARG A 226 -54.44 -3.69 24.41
CA ARG A 226 -54.71 -5.04 24.95
C ARG A 226 -55.47 -5.06 26.27
N ARG A 227 -55.31 -4.04 27.14
CA ARG A 227 -56.10 -3.96 28.38
C ARG A 227 -57.59 -3.73 28.08
N VAL A 228 -57.91 -2.92 27.07
CA VAL A 228 -59.30 -2.64 26.68
C VAL A 228 -60.00 -3.90 26.17
N THR A 229 -59.31 -4.77 25.43
CA THR A 229 -59.90 -6.00 24.88
C THR A 229 -60.15 -7.11 25.90
N ARG A 230 -59.54 -7.06 27.10
CA ARG A 230 -59.78 -8.06 28.17
C ARG A 230 -60.90 -7.69 29.13
N LEU A 231 -61.40 -6.45 29.06
CA LEU A 231 -62.46 -5.92 29.92
C LEU A 231 -63.81 -5.77 29.19
N ALA A 232 -63.87 -6.21 27.93
CA ALA A 232 -65.08 -6.38 27.14
C ALA A 232 -65.36 -7.88 26.99
#